data_AF-A0A8C8RUK2-F1
#
_entry.id   AF-A0A8C8RUK2-F1
#
_cell.length_a   1.000
_cell.length_b   1.000
_cell.length_c   1.000
_cell.angle_alpha   90.00
_cell.angle_beta   90.00
_cell.angle_gamma   90.00
#
_symmetry.space_group_name_H-M   'P 1'
#
loop_
_entity.id
_entity.type
_entity.pdbx_description
1 polymer ?
#
loop_
_entity_poly.entity_id
_entity_poly.type
_entity_poly.pdbx_seq_one_letter_code
_entity_poly.pdbx_strand_id
1 'polypeptide(L)'
;MQRHGWGLRPLESIPKGRFVCEYAGEVLGFSEACRRIQAQTPQDSNYIIAVREHLYDGQIMETFVDPMYIGNVGRFLNHSCEPNLFMVPIRINSLVPKLAFFAAADISAGEELSYDYSGRFHNLPIGKRGEILFSESQEISAPDILNNLLEGG
;
A
#
# COMPACT_ATOMS: atom_id res chain seq x y z
N MET A 1 6.23 -22.93 -9.57
CA MET A 1 4.94 -22.20 -9.65
C MET A 1 4.70 -21.56 -8.29
N GLN A 2 4.91 -20.25 -8.15
CA GLN A 2 4.55 -19.55 -6.91
C GLN A 2 3.01 -19.57 -6.81
N ARG A 3 2.48 -20.21 -5.76
CA ARG A 3 1.03 -20.27 -5.51
C ARG A 3 0.63 -19.00 -4.76
N HIS A 4 0.26 -17.95 -5.50
CA HIS A 4 -0.16 -16.66 -4.94
C HIS A 4 -1.59 -16.69 -4.38
N GLY A 5 -1.90 -17.68 -3.53
CA GLY A 5 -3.19 -17.76 -2.80
C GLY A 5 -4.42 -17.40 -3.65
N TRP A 6 -5.23 -16.49 -3.12
CA TRP A 6 -6.34 -15.86 -3.84
C TRP A 6 -5.84 -14.57 -4.53
N GLY A 7 -6.50 -14.18 -5.63
CA GLY A 7 -6.20 -12.94 -6.35
C GLY A 7 -7.47 -12.28 -6.88
N LEU A 8 -7.43 -10.96 -7.07
CA LEU A 8 -8.57 -10.16 -7.52
C LEU A 8 -8.51 -9.92 -9.04
N ARG A 9 -9.63 -10.12 -9.75
CA ARG A 9 -9.76 -9.93 -11.20
C ARG A 9 -11.07 -9.20 -11.49
N PRO A 10 -11.10 -8.18 -12.36
CA PRO A 10 -12.32 -7.47 -12.69
C PRO A 10 -13.14 -8.28 -13.70
N LEU A 11 -14.47 -8.18 -13.64
CA LEU A 11 -15.36 -8.82 -14.62
C LEU A 11 -15.56 -7.99 -15.89
N GLU A 12 -15.16 -6.72 -15.84
CA GLU A 12 -15.25 -5.76 -16.93
C GLU A 12 -13.90 -5.05 -17.09
N SER A 13 -13.63 -4.52 -18.29
CA SER A 13 -12.42 -3.74 -18.51
C SER A 13 -12.44 -2.44 -17.70
N ILE A 14 -11.29 -2.07 -17.14
CA ILE A 14 -11.09 -0.86 -16.34
C ILE A 14 -10.18 0.10 -17.11
N PRO A 15 -10.67 1.27 -17.53
CA PRO A 15 -9.84 2.29 -18.16
C PRO A 15 -8.76 2.83 -17.21
N LYS A 16 -7.61 3.21 -17.77
CA LYS A 16 -6.54 3.89 -17.07
C LYS A 16 -7.05 5.09 -16.26
N GLY A 17 -6.56 5.22 -15.03
CA GLY A 17 -6.88 6.30 -14.10
C GLY A 17 -8.22 6.13 -13.38
N ARG A 18 -9.02 5.10 -13.66
CA ARG A 18 -10.25 4.84 -12.92
C ARG A 18 -9.93 4.34 -11.51
N PHE A 19 -10.68 4.81 -10.52
CA PHE A 19 -10.73 4.23 -9.18
C PHE A 19 -11.18 2.76 -9.26
N VAL A 20 -10.50 1.88 -8.52
CA VAL A 20 -10.76 0.44 -8.51
C VAL A 20 -11.36 0.01 -7.16
N CYS A 21 -10.60 0.18 -6.08
CA CYS A 21 -11.06 -0.13 -4.72
C CYS A 21 -10.22 0.60 -3.68
N GLU A 22 -10.67 0.56 -2.43
CA GLU A 22 -9.84 0.95 -1.28
C GLU A 22 -9.01 -0.27 -0.79
N TYR A 23 -7.91 -0.01 -0.09
CA TYR A 23 -7.34 -0.92 0.89
C TYR A 23 -7.86 -0.52 2.26
N ALA A 24 -8.92 -1.19 2.71
CA ALA A 24 -9.62 -0.82 3.94
C ALA A 24 -9.59 -1.97 4.94
N GLY A 25 -9.33 -1.63 6.19
CA GLY A 25 -9.34 -2.54 7.32
C GLY A 25 -9.25 -1.79 8.65
N GLU A 26 -8.75 -2.47 9.68
CA GLU A 26 -8.51 -1.85 10.98
C GLU A 26 -7.38 -0.82 10.86
N VAL A 27 -7.59 0.37 11.42
CA VAL A 27 -6.55 1.40 11.53
C VAL A 27 -5.83 1.17 12.86
N LEU A 28 -4.54 0.89 12.79
CA LEU A 28 -3.74 0.49 13.95
C LEU A 28 -2.84 1.64 14.42
N GLY A 29 -2.59 1.69 15.72
CA GLY A 29 -1.47 2.43 16.28
C GLY A 29 -0.17 1.63 16.12
N PHE A 30 0.98 2.32 16.16
CA PHE A 30 2.32 1.74 15.99
C PHE A 30 2.55 0.49 16.85
N SER A 31 2.28 0.57 18.16
CA SER A 31 2.50 -0.56 19.09
C SER A 31 1.68 -1.81 18.72
N GLU A 32 0.45 -1.61 18.24
CA GLU A 32 -0.41 -2.73 17.83
C GLU A 32 0.03 -3.32 16.49
N ALA A 33 0.44 -2.48 15.53
CA ALA A 33 1.01 -2.94 14.27
C ALA A 33 2.27 -3.79 14.52
N CYS A 34 3.20 -3.33 15.35
CA CYS A 34 4.38 -4.09 15.74
C CYS A 34 4.03 -5.42 16.42
N ARG A 35 3.08 -5.40 17.37
CA ARG A 35 2.62 -6.62 18.05
C ARG A 35 2.05 -7.63 17.06
N ARG A 36 1.24 -7.19 16.09
CA ARG A 36 0.68 -8.07 15.05
C ARG A 36 1.75 -8.63 14.13
N ILE A 37 2.71 -7.82 13.68
CA ILE A 37 3.84 -8.30 12.85
C ILE A 37 4.68 -9.34 13.59
N GLN A 38 5.02 -9.08 14.86
CA GLN A 38 5.83 -10.01 15.67
C GLN A 38 5.11 -11.32 15.99
N ALA A 39 3.77 -11.32 15.99
CA ALA A 39 2.97 -12.51 16.19
C ALA A 39 2.78 -13.36 14.91
N GLN A 40 3.17 -12.85 13.73
CA GLN A 40 3.03 -13.60 12.47
C GLN A 40 4.00 -14.78 12.42
N THR A 41 3.51 -15.91 11.93
CA THR A 41 4.32 -17.09 11.58
C THR A 41 4.74 -17.03 10.10
N PRO A 42 5.77 -17.77 9.67
CA PRO A 42 6.17 -17.84 8.26
C PRO A 42 5.07 -18.33 7.29
N GLN A 43 4.01 -18.95 7.82
CA GLN A 43 2.86 -19.43 7.06
C GLN A 43 1.76 -18.37 6.90
N ASP A 44 1.81 -17.30 7.71
CA ASP A 44 0.81 -16.24 7.67
C ASP A 44 1.06 -15.28 6.52
N SER A 45 -0.03 -14.81 5.93
CA SER A 45 0.04 -13.72 4.96
C SER A 45 0.08 -12.39 5.70
N ASN A 46 1.03 -11.55 5.33
CA ASN A 46 1.15 -10.21 5.90
C ASN A 46 0.29 -9.22 5.12
N TYR A 47 -0.67 -8.60 5.81
CA TYR A 47 -1.61 -7.65 5.20
C TYR A 47 -1.43 -6.21 5.70
N ILE A 48 -0.47 -5.93 6.58
CA ILE A 48 -0.33 -4.59 7.14
C ILE A 48 0.35 -3.67 6.10
N ILE A 49 -0.34 -2.60 5.72
CA ILE A 49 0.24 -1.49 4.96
C ILE A 49 0.57 -0.36 5.94
N ALA A 50 1.81 0.14 5.86
CA ALA A 50 2.26 1.33 6.57
C ALA A 50 2.45 2.47 5.57
N VAL A 51 1.66 3.53 5.71
CA VAL A 51 1.76 4.75 4.91
C VAL A 51 2.42 5.84 5.74
N ARG A 52 3.53 6.37 5.24
CA ARG A 52 4.31 7.44 5.86
C ARG A 52 4.23 8.69 5.00
N GLU A 53 3.59 9.74 5.52
CA GLU A 53 3.41 11.01 4.84
C GLU A 53 4.25 12.09 5.52
N HIS A 54 5.16 12.69 4.76
CA HIS A 54 5.99 13.81 5.24
C HIS A 54 5.24 15.12 4.99
N LEU A 55 4.86 15.80 6.07
CA LEU A 55 4.17 17.07 6.00
C LEU A 55 5.16 18.24 5.80
N TYR A 56 4.64 19.38 5.36
CA TYR A 56 5.43 20.57 5.03
C TYR A 56 6.17 21.18 6.23
N ASP A 57 5.71 20.92 7.44
CA ASP A 57 6.28 21.40 8.70
C ASP A 57 7.33 20.44 9.29
N GLY A 58 7.69 19.38 8.55
CA GLY A 58 8.63 18.36 8.97
C GLY A 58 8.03 17.28 9.87
N GLN A 59 6.73 17.35 10.18
CA GLN A 59 6.04 16.26 10.88
C GLN A 59 5.85 15.06 9.94
N ILE A 60 5.88 13.87 10.51
CA ILE A 60 5.63 12.63 9.79
C ILE A 60 4.32 12.05 10.33
N MET A 61 3.35 11.84 9.44
CA MET A 61 2.13 11.10 9.75
C MET A 61 2.31 9.65 9.32
N GLU A 62 2.13 8.72 10.25
CA GLU A 62 2.13 7.29 9.98
C GLU A 62 0.71 6.72 10.15
N THR A 63 0.25 5.99 9.15
CA THR A 63 -1.01 5.27 9.18
C THR A 63 -0.76 3.79 8.90
N PHE A 64 -1.20 2.92 9.81
CA PHE A 64 -1.15 1.48 9.64
C PHE A 64 -2.56 0.95 9.36
N VAL A 65 -2.73 0.22 8.26
CA VAL A 65 -4.01 -0.40 7.88
C VAL A 65 -3.83 -1.90 7.80
N ASP A 66 -4.65 -2.64 8.55
CA ASP A 66 -4.62 -4.10 8.61
C ASP A 66 -6.00 -4.70 8.30
N PRO A 67 -6.20 -5.30 7.11
CA PRO A 67 -7.43 -5.94 6.73
C PRO A 67 -7.50 -7.44 7.09
N MET A 68 -6.59 -7.97 7.93
CA MET A 68 -6.50 -9.40 8.24
C MET A 68 -7.81 -9.98 8.81
N TYR A 69 -8.42 -9.30 9.79
CA TYR A 69 -9.65 -9.76 10.44
C TYR A 69 -10.89 -9.01 9.96
N ILE A 70 -10.77 -7.70 9.77
CA ILE A 70 -11.84 -6.83 9.27
C ILE A 70 -11.26 -6.09 8.07
N GLY A 71 -11.74 -6.39 6.88
CA GLY A 71 -11.21 -5.78 5.66
C GLY A 71 -12.14 -5.89 4.46
N ASN A 72 -11.80 -5.19 3.38
CA ASN A 72 -12.53 -5.22 2.12
C ASN A 72 -11.83 -6.12 1.07
N VAL A 73 -12.28 -6.04 -0.19
CA VAL A 73 -11.70 -6.82 -1.31
C VAL A 73 -10.22 -6.50 -1.60
N GLY A 74 -9.73 -5.33 -1.17
CA GLY A 74 -8.36 -4.88 -1.41
C GLY A 74 -7.29 -5.81 -0.82
N ARG A 75 -7.62 -6.58 0.22
CA ARG A 75 -6.71 -7.57 0.83
C ARG A 75 -6.31 -8.72 -0.08
N PHE A 76 -7.02 -8.90 -1.20
CA PHE A 76 -6.74 -9.94 -2.20
C PHE A 76 -5.94 -9.41 -3.40
N LEU A 77 -5.53 -8.14 -3.38
CA LEU A 77 -4.61 -7.61 -4.38
C LEU A 77 -3.22 -8.21 -4.13
N ASN A 78 -2.67 -8.84 -5.15
CA ASN A 78 -1.36 -9.47 -5.08
C ASN A 78 -0.23 -8.49 -5.44
N HIS A 79 1.00 -8.87 -5.11
CA HIS A 79 2.19 -8.14 -5.53
C HIS A 79 2.54 -8.40 -6.99
N SER A 80 2.96 -7.36 -7.71
CA SER A 80 3.71 -7.47 -8.97
C SER A 80 4.84 -6.44 -9.02
N CYS A 81 5.97 -6.79 -9.67
CA CYS A 81 7.03 -5.84 -10.01
C CYS A 81 6.63 -4.92 -11.18
N GLU A 82 5.66 -5.33 -11.98
CA GLU A 82 5.04 -4.56 -13.06
C GLU A 82 3.53 -4.51 -12.79
N PRO A 83 3.09 -3.74 -11.77
CA PRO A 83 1.69 -3.71 -11.37
C PRO A 83 0.82 -2.90 -12.33
N ASN A 84 -0.48 -3.20 -12.32
CA ASN A 84 -1.50 -2.45 -13.06
C ASN A 84 -2.32 -1.51 -12.16
N LEU A 85 -2.04 -1.45 -10.85
CA LEU A 85 -2.59 -0.48 -9.91
C LEU A 85 -1.51 0.38 -9.25
N PHE A 86 -1.88 1.60 -8.89
CA PHE A 86 -1.09 2.46 -7.98
C PHE A 86 -1.98 2.97 -6.83
N MET A 87 -1.37 3.15 -5.65
CA MET A 87 -2.06 3.57 -4.42
C MET A 87 -1.96 5.08 -4.22
N VAL A 88 -3.03 5.70 -3.74
CA VAL A 88 -3.08 7.13 -3.38
C VAL A 88 -3.74 7.27 -2.00
N PRO A 89 -3.09 7.89 -1.01
CA PRO A 89 -3.74 8.29 0.24
C PRO A 89 -4.72 9.46 -0.03
N ILE A 90 -6.01 9.26 0.27
CA ILE A 90 -7.07 10.26 0.05
C ILE A 90 -7.74 10.61 1.38
N ARG A 91 -7.73 11.91 1.73
CA ARG A 91 -8.51 12.44 2.85
C ARG A 91 -9.80 13.06 2.34
N ILE A 92 -10.92 12.63 2.93
CA ILE A 92 -12.25 13.18 2.62
C ILE A 92 -12.79 13.92 3.84
N ASN A 93 -13.11 13.16 4.90
CA ASN A 93 -13.74 13.69 6.13
C ASN A 93 -12.95 13.35 7.40
N SER A 94 -11.74 12.81 7.27
CA SER A 94 -10.90 12.34 8.37
C SER A 94 -9.43 12.64 8.12
N LEU A 95 -8.66 12.80 9.20
CA LEU A 95 -7.21 12.87 9.14
C LEU A 95 -6.56 11.53 8.77
N VAL A 96 -7.26 10.43 9.02
CA VAL A 96 -6.87 9.09 8.57
C VAL A 96 -7.16 8.98 7.07
N PRO A 97 -6.14 8.78 6.22
CA PRO A 97 -6.36 8.65 4.78
C PRO A 97 -7.04 7.33 4.45
N LYS A 98 -7.89 7.36 3.43
CA LYS A 98 -8.33 6.16 2.70
C LYS A 98 -7.25 5.79 1.70
N LEU A 99 -6.80 4.54 1.71
CA LEU A 99 -5.83 4.05 0.74
C LEU A 99 -6.57 3.64 -0.52
N ALA A 100 -6.56 4.47 -1.56
CA ALA A 100 -7.33 4.24 -2.77
C ALA A 100 -6.45 3.73 -3.91
N PHE A 101 -6.88 2.68 -4.59
CA PHE A 101 -6.21 2.15 -5.78
C PHE A 101 -6.85 2.65 -7.06
N PHE A 102 -5.99 3.04 -8.00
CA PHE A 102 -6.35 3.49 -9.34
C PHE A 102 -5.62 2.68 -10.40
N ALA A 103 -6.25 2.52 -11.56
CA ALA A 103 -5.66 1.80 -12.69
C ALA A 103 -4.48 2.57 -13.29
N ALA A 104 -3.29 1.95 -13.33
CA ALA A 104 -2.08 2.52 -13.92
C ALA A 104 -2.07 2.44 -15.46
N ALA A 105 -2.85 1.51 -16.01
CA ALA A 105 -3.05 1.27 -17.44
C ALA A 105 -4.51 0.85 -17.69
N ASP A 106 -4.87 0.64 -18.95
CA ASP A 106 -6.12 -0.04 -19.27
C ASP A 106 -6.00 -1.52 -18.88
N ILE A 107 -6.95 -2.02 -18.09
CA ILE A 107 -6.97 -3.38 -17.54
C ILE A 107 -8.09 -4.14 -18.20
N SER A 108 -7.80 -5.32 -18.73
CA SER A 108 -8.82 -6.16 -19.37
C SER A 108 -9.67 -6.92 -18.36
N ALA A 109 -10.91 -7.25 -18.72
CA ALA A 109 -11.71 -8.19 -17.95
C ALA A 109 -10.96 -9.52 -17.75
N GLY A 110 -10.92 -10.02 -16.52
CA GLY A 110 -10.21 -11.24 -16.13
C GLY A 110 -8.71 -11.07 -15.87
N GLU A 111 -8.12 -9.90 -16.14
CA GLU A 111 -6.73 -9.61 -15.81
C GLU A 111 -6.53 -9.51 -14.29
N GLU A 112 -5.43 -10.05 -13.76
CA GLU A 112 -5.17 -9.99 -12.33
C GLU A 112 -4.75 -8.60 -11.89
N LEU A 113 -5.42 -8.08 -10.87
CA LEU A 113 -5.13 -6.80 -10.25
C LEU A 113 -3.98 -6.95 -9.27
N SER A 114 -2.97 -6.10 -9.43
CA SER A 114 -1.77 -6.14 -8.59
C SER A 114 -1.21 -4.76 -8.32
N TYR A 115 -0.50 -4.63 -7.21
CA TYR A 115 0.24 -3.42 -6.83
C TYR A 115 1.65 -3.75 -6.36
N ASP A 116 2.49 -2.73 -6.25
CA ASP A 116 3.83 -2.87 -5.70
C ASP A 116 3.77 -2.81 -4.16
N TYR A 117 4.08 -3.91 -3.49
CA TYR A 117 4.08 -4.00 -2.02
C TYR A 117 5.16 -3.12 -1.37
N SER A 118 6.17 -2.73 -2.15
CA SER A 118 7.18 -1.78 -1.70
C SER A 118 6.77 -0.33 -1.90
N GLY A 119 5.65 -0.08 -2.59
CA GLY A 119 5.16 1.28 -2.83
C GLY A 119 6.09 2.14 -3.67
N ARG A 120 6.98 1.59 -4.50
CA ARG A 120 7.90 2.39 -5.34
C ARG A 120 7.32 2.68 -6.72
N PHE A 121 6.41 1.83 -7.19
CA PHE A 121 5.74 2.01 -8.47
C PHE A 121 4.92 3.30 -8.52
N HIS A 122 5.17 4.15 -9.52
CA HIS A 122 4.61 5.50 -9.66
C HIS A 122 4.95 6.50 -8.53
N ASN A 123 5.76 6.10 -7.54
CA ASN A 123 6.33 6.97 -6.52
C ASN A 123 7.75 7.38 -6.92
N LEU A 124 7.83 8.30 -7.89
CA LEU A 124 9.11 8.89 -8.31
C LEU A 124 9.55 9.96 -7.29
N PRO A 125 10.78 9.87 -6.75
CA PRO A 125 11.33 10.95 -5.95
C PRO A 125 11.49 12.20 -6.81
N ILE A 126 11.09 13.32 -6.26
CA ILE A 126 11.11 14.60 -6.96
C ILE A 126 12.56 15.08 -7.11
N GLY A 127 13.07 15.02 -8.33
CA GLY A 127 14.44 15.46 -8.62
C GLY A 127 14.89 15.50 -10.08
N LYS A 128 14.14 14.99 -11.06
CA LYS A 128 14.51 15.11 -12.49
C LYS A 128 13.31 15.32 -13.42
N ARG A 129 12.74 16.52 -13.37
CA ARG A 129 12.24 17.30 -14.53
C ARG A 129 11.70 18.65 -14.04
N GLY A 130 12.55 19.68 -14.10
CA GLY A 130 12.18 21.10 -13.96
C GLY A 130 11.49 21.49 -12.65
N GLU A 131 12.28 21.96 -11.69
CA GLU A 131 11.89 22.72 -10.48
C GLU A 131 10.42 22.64 -10.05
N ILE A 132 10.11 21.57 -9.31
CA ILE A 132 8.93 21.48 -8.45
C ILE A 132 9.45 20.82 -7.17
N LEU A 133 9.22 21.44 -6.00
CA LEU A 133 9.54 20.87 -4.69
C LEU A 133 8.44 19.87 -4.29
N PHE A 134 8.77 18.61 -4.02
CA PHE A 134 7.88 17.69 -3.28
C PHE A 134 8.69 16.60 -2.56
N SER A 135 8.06 16.10 -1.50
CA SER A 135 8.53 15.24 -0.42
C SER A 135 8.69 13.77 -0.79
N GLU A 136 9.62 13.11 -0.10
CA GLU A 136 9.80 11.66 -0.10
C GLU A 136 8.65 10.97 0.65
N SER A 137 7.86 10.16 -0.05
CA SER A 137 7.02 9.11 0.55
C SER A 137 7.78 7.80 0.44
N GLN A 138 8.50 7.43 1.51
CA GLN A 138 9.09 6.10 1.65
C GLN A 138 8.07 5.19 2.35
N GLU A 139 7.51 4.25 1.61
CA GLU A 139 6.75 3.14 2.18
C GLU A 139 7.69 1.98 2.50
N ILE A 140 7.49 1.39 3.67
CA ILE A 140 8.35 0.37 4.26
C ILE A 140 7.46 -0.85 4.48
N SER A 141 7.73 -1.93 3.75
CA SER A 141 7.07 -3.21 4.00
C SER A 141 7.38 -3.66 5.44
N ALA A 142 6.46 -4.32 6.13
CA ALA A 142 6.68 -4.80 7.51
C ALA A 142 8.04 -5.54 7.77
N PRO A 143 8.62 -6.34 6.87
CA PRO A 143 10.01 -6.81 7.00
C PRO A 143 11.06 -5.67 7.06
N ASP A 144 10.88 -4.61 6.29
CA ASP A 144 11.73 -3.41 6.33
C ASP A 144 11.46 -2.56 7.59
N ILE A 145 10.27 -2.66 8.20
CA ILE A 145 9.98 -2.04 9.52
C ILE A 145 10.81 -2.74 10.60
N LEU A 146 10.89 -4.07 10.57
CA LEU A 146 11.68 -4.84 11.55
C LEU A 146 13.19 -4.60 11.38
N ASN A 147 13.69 -4.51 10.14
CA ASN A 147 15.12 -4.30 9.88
C ASN A 147 15.58 -2.88 10.28
N ASN A 148 14.77 -1.84 10.01
CA ASN A 148 15.07 -0.48 10.47
C ASN A 148 15.01 -0.31 11.99
N LEU A 149 14.34 -1.22 12.72
CA LEU A 149 14.28 -1.24 14.19
C LEU A 149 15.50 -1.91 14.85
N LEU A 150 16.27 -2.72 14.11
CA LEU A 150 17.47 -3.40 14.62
C LEU A 150 18.77 -2.64 14.35
N GLU A 151 18.82 -1.79 13.32
CA GLU A 151 20.01 -0.98 12.99
C GLU A 151 20.04 0.41 13.65
N GLY A 152 18.99 0.78 14.39
CA GLY A 152 18.87 2.07 15.09
C GLY A 152 19.20 2.05 16.58
N GLY A 153 20.06 1.12 17.03
CA GLY A 153 20.50 0.97 18.44
C GLY A 153 21.89 1.55 18.71
#